data_AF-A0A254TH95-F1
#
_entry.id   AF-A0A254TH95-F1
#
_cell.length_a   1.000
_cell.length_b   1.000
_cell.length_c   1.000
_cell.angle_alpha   90.00
_cell.angle_beta   90.00
_cell.angle_gamma   90.00
#
_symmetry.space_group_name_H-M   'P 1'
#
loop_
_entity.id
_entity.type
_entity.pdbx_description
1 polymer ?
#
loop_
_entity_poly.entity_id
_entity_poly.type
_entity_poly.pdbx_seq_one_letter_code
_entity_poly.pdbx_strand_id
1 'polypeptide(L)' 'MLNIRVGDTVAFRRRVTEKCDSELLMKFRGVVTGIAGDWLFIEEATGRTRVMPIDSMCRVAANGVLLELV' A
#
# COMPACT_ATOMS: atom_id res chain seq x y z
N MET A 1 -6.69 13.89 -6.39
CA MET A 1 -6.23 12.64 -7.04
C MET A 1 -4.81 12.38 -6.57
N LEU A 2 -4.53 11.19 -6.03
CA LEU A 2 -3.14 10.77 -5.80
C LEU A 2 -2.50 10.47 -7.14
N ASN A 3 -1.35 11.09 -7.41
CA ASN A 3 -0.63 10.90 -8.66
C ASN A 3 0.30 9.68 -8.49
N ILE A 4 -0.29 8.48 -8.51
CA ILE A 4 0.43 7.21 -8.35
C ILE A 4 1.14 6.85 -9.66
N ARG A 5 2.41 6.46 -9.57
CA ARG A 5 3.24 6.08 -10.71
C ARG A 5 3.88 4.73 -10.48
N VAL A 6 4.20 4.06 -11.59
CA VAL A 6 5.06 2.88 -11.56
C VAL A 6 6.45 3.29 -11.05
N GLY A 7 7.01 2.49 -10.15
CA GLY A 7 8.25 2.76 -9.44
C GLY A 7 8.07 3.41 -8.06
N ASP A 8 6.87 3.92 -7.74
CA ASP A 8 6.63 4.52 -6.44
C ASP A 8 6.64 3.46 -5.33
N THR A 9 7.14 3.84 -4.15
CA THR A 9 7.11 2.98 -2.97
C THR A 9 5.84 3.22 -2.17
N VAL A 10 5.21 2.13 -1.71
CA VAL A 10 4.04 2.16 -0.84
C VAL A 10 4.35 1.55 0.53
N ALA A 11 3.83 2.17 1.58
CA ALA A 11 3.96 1.72 2.95
C ALA A 11 2.69 2.02 3.76
N PHE A 12 2.56 1.38 4.93
CA PHE A 12 1.47 1.71 5.84
C PHE A 12 1.73 3.04 6.57
N ARG A 13 0.67 3.85 6.76
CA ARG A 13 0.76 5.06 7.59
C ARG A 13 1.29 4.74 8.98
N ARG A 14 2.30 5.49 9.42
CA ARG A 14 2.89 5.34 10.76
C ARG A 14 1.85 5.33 11.89
N ARG A 15 0.86 6.24 11.86
CA ARG A 15 -0.21 6.31 12.87
C ARG A 15 -1.11 5.06 12.89
N VAL A 16 -1.27 4.38 11.75
CA VAL A 16 -2.00 3.11 11.66
C VAL A 16 -1.16 2.00 12.26
N THR A 17 0.11 1.91 11.86
CA THR A 17 1.00 0.85 12.33
C THR A 17 1.23 0.92 13.83
N GLU A 18 1.30 2.14 14.39
CA GLU A 18 1.39 2.39 15.84
C GLU A 18 0.12 1.94 16.59
N LYS A 19 -1.08 2.14 16.01
CA LYS A 19 -2.34 1.68 16.62
C LYS A 19 -2.53 0.17 16.58
N CYS A 20 -2.04 -0.47 15.52
CA CYS A 20 -2.13 -1.91 15.35
C CYS A 20 -1.04 -2.68 16.11
N ASP A 21 -0.06 -1.98 16.68
CA ASP A 21 1.11 -2.55 17.38
C ASP A 21 1.74 -3.74 16.63
N SER A 22 1.85 -3.60 15.30
CA SER A 22 2.28 -4.69 14.42
C SER A 22 3.57 -4.34 13.71
N GLU A 23 4.65 -5.04 14.08
CA GLU A 23 5.96 -4.90 13.41
C GLU A 23 5.89 -5.21 11.91
N LEU A 24 5.05 -6.17 11.51
CA LEU A 24 4.88 -6.53 10.10
C LEU A 24 4.35 -5.36 9.29
N LEU A 25 3.37 -4.62 9.82
CA LEU A 25 2.83 -3.44 9.15
C LEU A 25 3.85 -2.28 9.15
N MET A 26 4.62 -2.10 10.23
CA MET A 26 5.69 -1.08 10.28
C MET A 26 6.78 -1.31 9.23
N LYS A 27 7.16 -2.58 9.03
CA LYS A 27 8.23 -2.99 8.11
C LYS A 27 7.75 -3.21 6.67
N PHE A 28 6.44 -3.24 6.43
CA PHE A 28 5.90 -3.45 5.10
C PHE A 28 6.40 -2.38 4.13
N ARG A 29 6.93 -2.81 2.99
CA ARG A 29 7.27 -1.98 1.84
C ARG A 29 6.86 -2.73 0.57
N GLY A 30 6.23 -2.03 -0.34
CA GLY A 30 5.95 -2.52 -1.69
C GLY A 30 6.30 -1.47 -2.73
N VAL A 31 6.51 -1.89 -3.97
CA VAL A 31 6.76 -1.01 -5.12
C VAL A 31 5.64 -1.16 -6.12
N VAL A 32 5.11 -0.06 -6.64
CA VAL A 32 4.11 -0.12 -7.72
C VAL A 32 4.82 -0.58 -8.99
N THR A 33 4.46 -1.76 -9.50
CA THR A 33 5.06 -2.34 -10.70
C THR A 33 4.16 -2.19 -11.93
N GLY A 34 2.87 -1.88 -11.73
CA GLY A 34 1.93 -1.71 -12.82
C GLY A 34 0.66 -0.96 -12.41
N ILE A 35 0.06 -0.30 -13.39
CA ILE A 35 -1.24 0.36 -13.29
C ILE A 35 -2.04 -0.05 -14.52
N ALA A 36 -3.22 -0.64 -14.32
CA ALA A 36 -4.11 -1.03 -15.42
C ALA A 36 -5.55 -0.57 -15.11
N GLY A 37 -5.97 0.51 -15.77
CA GLY A 37 -7.23 1.17 -15.43
C GLY A 37 -7.23 1.62 -13.96
N ASP A 38 -8.22 1.17 -13.21
CA ASP A 38 -8.36 1.48 -11.78
C ASP A 38 -7.64 0.49 -10.84
N TRP A 39 -6.76 -0.36 -11.37
CA TRP A 39 -6.04 -1.38 -10.61
C TRP A 39 -4.54 -1.09 -10.48
N LEU A 40 -4.02 -1.37 -9.29
CA LEU A 40 -2.61 -1.31 -8.93
C LEU A 40 -2.03 -2.71 -8.77
N PHE A 41 -0.81 -2.86 -9.27
CA PHE A 41 0.05 -4.01 -9.05
C PHE A 41 1.21 -3.55 -8.18
N ILE A 42 1.35 -4.18 -7.01
CA ILE A 42 2.34 -3.84 -6.00
C ILE A 42 3.19 -5.08 -5.77
N GLU A 43 4.49 -4.96 -5.92
CA GLU A 43 5.44 -6.00 -5.55
C GLU A 43 5.99 -5.73 -4.14
N GLU A 44 5.68 -6.64 -3.22
CA GLU A 44 6.13 -6.60 -1.83
C GLU A 44 7.61 -7.02 -1.76
N ALA A 45 8.36 -6.51 -0.79
CA ALA A 45 9.77 -6.88 -0.58
C ALA A 45 10.01 -8.40 -0.40
N THR A 46 8.97 -9.16 -0.06
CA THR A 46 9.02 -10.62 0.05
C THR A 46 8.92 -11.34 -1.31
N GLY A 47 8.83 -10.61 -2.43
CA GLY A 47 8.62 -11.15 -3.78
C GLY A 47 7.16 -11.54 -4.07
N ARG A 48 6.21 -11.09 -3.23
CA ARG A 48 4.78 -11.35 -3.46
C ARG A 48 4.17 -10.20 -4.24
N THR A 49 3.36 -10.52 -5.24
CA THR A 49 2.56 -9.52 -5.95
C THR A 49 1.20 -9.40 -5.30
N ARG A 50 0.83 -8.17 -4.96
CA ARG A 50 -0.51 -7.78 -4.51
C ARG A 50 -1.18 -6.96 -5.60
N VAL A 51 -2.44 -7.27 -5.88
CA VAL A 51 -3.26 -6.53 -6.85
C VAL A 51 -4.46 -5.94 -6.12
N MET A 52 -4.71 -4.65 -6.29
CA MET A 52 -5.83 -4.00 -5.62
C MET A 52 -6.35 -2.77 -6.40
N PRO A 53 -7.61 -2.36 -6.16
CA PRO A 53 -8.12 -1.11 -6.73
C PRO A 53 -7.40 0.14 -6.19
N ILE A 54 -7.21 1.16 -7.03
CA ILE A 54 -6.58 2.44 -6.66
C ILE A 54 -7.35 3.13 -5.54
N ASP A 55 -8.68 3.08 -5.57
CA ASP A 55 -9.54 3.72 -4.56
C ASP A 55 -9.40 3.09 -3.16
N SER A 56 -8.87 1.87 -3.10
CA SER A 56 -8.62 1.12 -1.87
C SER A 56 -7.30 1.50 -1.19
N MET A 57 -6.43 2.27 -1.86
CA MET A 57 -5.25 2.87 -1.21
C MET A 57 -5.64 3.85 -0.09
N CYS A 58 -6.67 4.66 -0.32
CA CYS A 58 -7.03 5.77 0.59
C CYS A 58 -8.12 5.44 1.61
N ARG A 59 -8.79 4.30 1.48
CA ARG A 59 -9.89 3.94 2.36
C ARG A 59 -9.34 3.14 3.52
N VAL A 60 -9.43 3.73 4.71
CA VAL A 60 -9.44 3.00 5.97
C VAL A 60 -10.50 1.91 5.84
N ALA A 61 -10.12 0.69 5.48
CA ALA A 61 -10.99 -0.45 5.67
C ALA A 61 -11.29 -0.56 7.18
N ALA A 62 -12.45 -1.13 7.56
CA ALA A 62 -12.87 -1.20 8.97
C ALA A 62 -11.86 -1.92 9.90
N ASN A 63 -10.85 -2.58 9.33
CA ASN A 63 -9.70 -3.20 10.00
C ASN A 63 -8.44 -2.32 10.07
N GLY A 64 -8.51 -1.05 9.67
CA GLY A 64 -7.50 -0.01 9.94
C GLY A 64 -6.29 0.03 9.00
N VAL A 65 -6.22 -0.76 7.93
CA VAL A 65 -4.99 -0.91 7.13
C VAL A 65 -4.98 0.08 5.93
N LEU A 66 -4.05 1.05 5.94
CA LEU A 66 -3.92 2.14 4.93
C LEU A 66 -2.57 2.08 4.20
N LEU A 67 -2.54 1.73 2.91
CA LEU A 67 -1.35 1.85 2.05
C LEU A 67 -1.26 3.26 1.49
N GLU A 68 -0.15 3.96 1.75
CA GLU A 68 0.14 5.25 1.15
C GLU A 68 1.41 5.22 0.33
N LEU A 69 1.45 6.10 -0.67
CA LEU A 69 2.66 6.50 -1.37
C LEU A 69 3.59 7.23 -0.39
N VAL A 70 4.84 6.78 -0.29
CA VAL A 70 5.91 7.42 0.49
C VAL A 70 6.86 8.15 -0.44
#